data_AF-A0A972HFK0-F1
#
_entry.id   AF-A0A972HFK0-F1
#
_cell.length_a   1.000
_cell.length_b   1.000
_cell.length_c   1.000
_cell.angle_alpha   90.00
_cell.angle_beta   90.00
_cell.angle_gamma   90.00
#
_symmetry.space_group_name_H-M   'P 1'
#
loop_
_entity.id
_entity.type
_entity.pdbx_description
1 polymer ?
#
loop_
_entity_poly.entity_id
_entity_poly.type
_entity_poly.pdbx_seq_one_letter_code
_entity_poly.pdbx_strand_id
1 'polypeptide(L)'
;MFFSGSTQLKVWFTTVAVILAVVQLMTALRMYGRISFPAVTPPWFGDLHRLSGTTAFIFTLPVAYICLWTFGFNGGASDARTLIHSVLGCLFYGALAAKIFVIRKKSGPAWALPVLGGTVFTILIGLFLTSAVWFWSDSGFPSF
;
A
#
# COMPACT_ATOMS: atom_id res chain seq x y z
N MET A 1 19.06 -17.93 4.05
CA MET A 1 19.21 -16.80 3.11
C MET A 1 17.84 -16.31 2.65
N PHE A 2 17.09 -15.57 3.48
CA PHE A 2 15.84 -14.94 3.02
C PHE A 2 15.67 -13.49 3.50
N PHE A 3 16.36 -13.05 4.55
CA PHE A 3 16.48 -11.62 4.91
C PHE A 3 17.86 -11.36 5.51
N SER A 4 18.76 -10.74 4.76
CA SER A 4 20.11 -10.39 5.26
C SER A 4 20.20 -8.97 5.83
N GLY A 5 19.09 -8.21 5.84
CA GLY A 5 19.00 -6.86 6.42
C GLY A 5 17.59 -6.26 6.37
N SER A 6 17.32 -5.25 7.21
CA SER A 6 16.02 -4.55 7.32
C SER A 6 15.56 -3.91 6.01
N THR A 7 16.51 -3.44 5.18
CA THR A 7 16.24 -2.89 3.85
C THR A 7 15.69 -3.94 2.88
N GLN A 8 16.27 -5.16 2.85
CA GLN A 8 15.78 -6.22 1.96
C GLN A 8 14.37 -6.66 2.34
N LEU A 9 14.10 -6.81 3.64
CA LEU A 9 12.77 -7.12 4.16
C LEU A 9 11.76 -6.04 3.73
N LYS A 10 12.11 -4.76 3.90
CA LYS A 10 11.28 -3.63 3.45
C LYS A 10 10.95 -3.71 1.96
N VAL A 11 11.95 -3.94 1.11
CA VAL A 11 11.75 -4.02 -0.35
C VAL A 11 10.80 -5.17 -0.71
N TRP A 12 11.09 -6.39 -0.25
CA TRP A 12 10.26 -7.56 -0.59
C TRP A 12 8.82 -7.42 -0.08
N PHE A 13 8.64 -6.99 1.17
CA PHE A 13 7.29 -6.85 1.74
C PHE A 13 6.49 -5.75 1.05
N THR A 14 7.15 -4.64 0.68
CA THR A 14 6.48 -3.56 -0.06
C THR A 14 6.10 -4.01 -1.47
N THR A 15 6.97 -4.75 -2.16
CA THR A 15 6.67 -5.31 -3.49
C THR A 15 5.46 -6.24 -3.44
N VAL A 16 5.42 -7.16 -2.46
CA VAL A 16 4.25 -8.04 -2.25
C VAL A 16 2.99 -7.23 -1.96
N ALA A 17 3.07 -6.21 -1.09
CA ALA A 17 1.94 -5.34 -0.78
C ALA A 17 1.41 -4.60 -2.03
N VAL A 18 2.30 -4.10 -2.90
CA VAL A 18 1.92 -3.44 -4.16
C VAL A 18 1.22 -4.41 -5.12
N ILE A 19 1.75 -5.62 -5.30
CA ILE A 19 1.12 -6.64 -6.15
C ILE A 19 -0.29 -6.97 -5.64
N LEU A 20 -0.43 -7.19 -4.33
CA LEU A 20 -1.74 -7.45 -3.71
C LEU A 20 -2.68 -6.25 -3.83
N ALA A 21 -2.16 -5.02 -3.74
CA ALA A 21 -2.94 -3.80 -3.93
C ALA A 21 -3.48 -3.67 -5.36
N VAL A 22 -2.70 -4.09 -6.38
CA VAL A 22 -3.17 -4.17 -7.77
C VAL A 22 -4.28 -5.21 -7.91
N VAL A 23 -4.14 -6.39 -7.31
CA VAL A 23 -5.22 -7.40 -7.26
C VAL A 23 -6.48 -6.81 -6.61
N GLN A 24 -6.30 -6.05 -5.54
CA GLN A 24 -7.37 -5.35 -4.85
C GLN A 24 -8.09 -4.33 -5.76
N LEU A 25 -7.34 -3.50 -6.49
CA LEU A 25 -7.90 -2.54 -7.44
C LEU A 25 -8.68 -3.24 -8.56
N MET A 26 -8.11 -4.29 -9.16
CA MET A 26 -8.76 -5.03 -10.24
C MET A 26 -10.04 -5.72 -9.78
N THR A 27 -10.01 -6.38 -8.61
CA THR A 27 -11.21 -7.00 -8.04
C THR A 27 -12.28 -5.96 -7.68
N ALA A 28 -11.88 -4.79 -7.15
CA ALA A 28 -12.80 -3.69 -6.87
C ALA A 28 -13.47 -3.16 -8.16
N LEU A 29 -12.68 -2.87 -9.20
CA LEU A 29 -13.20 -2.42 -10.49
C LEU A 29 -14.20 -3.41 -11.07
N ARG A 30 -13.94 -4.72 -10.93
CA ARG A 30 -14.87 -5.76 -11.37
C ARG A 30 -16.16 -5.79 -10.57
N MET A 31 -16.08 -5.68 -9.24
CA MET A 31 -17.24 -5.67 -8.34
C MET A 31 -18.11 -4.41 -8.53
N TYR A 32 -17.50 -3.28 -8.87
CA TYR A 32 -18.22 -2.04 -9.20
C TYR A 32 -18.66 -1.96 -10.67
N GLY A 33 -18.50 -3.04 -11.45
CA GLY A 33 -18.95 -3.11 -12.85
C GLY A 33 -18.16 -2.22 -13.81
N ARG A 34 -16.97 -1.74 -13.44
CA ARG A 34 -16.11 -0.91 -14.29
C ARG A 34 -15.30 -1.71 -15.30
N ILE A 35 -15.04 -2.98 -15.01
CA ILE A 35 -14.43 -3.94 -15.96
C ILE A 35 -15.33 -5.18 -16.08
N SER A 36 -15.37 -5.77 -17.27
CA SER A 36 -16.22 -6.93 -17.59
C SER A 36 -15.50 -8.27 -17.47
N PHE A 37 -14.17 -8.28 -17.32
CA PHE A 37 -13.37 -9.49 -17.17
C PHE A 37 -13.06 -9.80 -15.69
N PRO A 38 -13.21 -11.06 -15.23
CA PRO A 38 -13.80 -12.20 -15.94
C PRO A 38 -15.33 -12.04 -16.10
N ALA A 39 -15.89 -12.57 -17.20
CA ALA A 39 -17.32 -12.44 -17.52
C ALA A 39 -18.22 -13.01 -16.42
N VAL A 40 -17.82 -14.15 -15.85
CA VAL A 40 -18.46 -14.79 -14.70
C VAL A 40 -17.54 -14.67 -13.49
N THR A 41 -18.02 -14.04 -12.42
CA THR A 41 -17.29 -13.98 -11.15
C THR A 41 -17.65 -15.19 -10.29
N PRO A 42 -16.67 -15.98 -9.83
CA PRO A 42 -16.95 -17.10 -8.95
C PRO A 42 -17.48 -16.63 -7.57
N PRO A 43 -18.18 -17.48 -6.80
CA PRO A 43 -18.76 -17.11 -5.50
C PRO A 43 -17.74 -16.56 -4.49
N TRP A 44 -16.50 -17.05 -4.54
CA TRP A 44 -15.41 -16.64 -3.65
C TRP A 44 -14.71 -15.34 -4.07
N PHE A 45 -15.17 -14.65 -5.13
CA PHE A 45 -14.52 -13.43 -5.63
C PHE A 45 -14.46 -12.31 -4.58
N GLY A 46 -15.51 -12.18 -3.76
CA GLY A 46 -15.53 -11.26 -2.63
C GLY A 46 -14.53 -11.65 -1.51
N ASP A 47 -14.31 -12.95 -1.31
CA ASP A 47 -13.31 -13.44 -0.36
C ASP A 47 -11.89 -13.20 -0.85
N LEU A 48 -11.63 -13.39 -2.15
CA LEU A 48 -10.35 -13.01 -2.76
C LEU A 48 -10.05 -11.53 -2.52
N HIS A 49 -11.03 -10.65 -2.75
CA HIS A 49 -10.90 -9.22 -2.47
C HIS A 49 -10.55 -8.97 -1.00
N ARG A 50 -11.34 -9.53 -0.06
CA ARG A 50 -11.10 -9.36 1.38
C ARG A 50 -9.73 -9.89 1.81
N LEU A 51 -9.40 -11.12 1.44
CA LEU A 51 -8.18 -11.80 1.85
C LEU A 51 -6.94 -11.12 1.28
N SER A 52 -6.94 -10.77 -0.01
CA SER A 52 -5.83 -10.01 -0.62
C SER A 52 -5.60 -8.67 0.08
N GLY A 53 -6.68 -7.95 0.42
CA GLY A 53 -6.60 -6.70 1.17
C GLY A 53 -6.04 -6.85 2.58
N THR A 54 -6.49 -7.87 3.32
CA THR A 54 -5.98 -8.18 4.67
C THR A 54 -4.50 -8.58 4.61
N THR A 55 -4.13 -9.44 3.67
CA THR A 55 -2.75 -9.85 3.48
C THR A 55 -1.88 -8.65 3.12
N ALA A 56 -2.30 -7.79 2.17
CA ALA A 56 -1.57 -6.57 1.83
C ALA A 56 -1.33 -5.69 3.06
N PHE A 57 -2.37 -5.47 3.88
CA PHE A 57 -2.24 -4.72 5.14
C PHE A 57 -1.22 -5.35 6.08
N ILE A 58 -1.25 -6.67 6.28
CA ILE A 58 -0.28 -7.38 7.12
C ILE A 58 1.15 -7.15 6.62
N PHE A 59 1.40 -7.21 5.31
CA PHE A 59 2.73 -6.95 4.74
C PHE A 59 3.19 -5.49 4.94
N THR A 60 2.26 -4.53 5.00
CA THR A 60 2.62 -3.12 5.30
C THR A 60 3.01 -2.88 6.77
N LEU A 61 2.60 -3.75 7.71
CA LEU A 61 2.89 -3.54 9.14
C LEU A 61 4.39 -3.64 9.47
N PRO A 62 5.13 -4.71 9.09
CA PRO A 62 6.58 -4.76 9.29
C PRO A 62 7.32 -3.64 8.56
N VAL A 63 6.88 -3.28 7.35
CA VAL A 63 7.44 -2.17 6.58
C VAL A 63 7.33 -0.86 7.36
N ALA A 64 6.14 -0.56 7.88
CA ALA A 64 5.90 0.66 8.65
C ALA A 64 6.69 0.67 9.96
N TYR A 65 6.79 -0.47 10.66
CA TYR A 65 7.60 -0.61 11.86
C TYR A 65 9.07 -0.28 11.58
N ILE A 66 9.65 -0.85 10.52
CA ILE A 66 11.03 -0.57 10.11
C ILE A 66 11.20 0.91 9.70
N CYS A 67 10.21 1.49 9.02
CA CYS A 67 10.24 2.91 8.68
C CYS A 67 10.22 3.82 9.91
N LEU A 68 9.51 3.44 10.98
CA LEU A 68 9.43 4.21 12.22
C LEU A 68 10.67 4.04 13.11
N TRP A 69 11.16 2.81 13.26
CA TRP A 69 12.24 2.49 14.20
C TRP A 69 13.64 2.60 13.62
N THR A 70 13.83 2.17 12.36
CA THR A 70 15.16 2.13 11.73
C THR A 70 15.44 3.39 10.93
N PHE A 71 14.43 3.94 10.25
CA PHE A 71 14.57 5.13 9.41
C PHE A 71 13.88 6.37 10.00
N GLY A 72 13.18 6.25 11.13
CA GLY A 72 12.53 7.38 11.78
C GLY A 72 13.57 8.25 12.49
N PHE A 73 13.44 9.57 12.33
CA PHE A 73 14.12 10.70 13.03
C PHE A 73 15.56 10.51 13.55
N ASN A 74 16.35 9.57 13.03
CA ASN A 74 17.74 9.38 13.39
C ASN A 74 18.59 10.26 12.47
N GLY A 75 18.84 11.50 12.89
CA GLY A 75 19.81 12.41 12.24
C GLY A 75 19.29 13.78 11.80
N GLY A 76 18.31 14.35 12.50
CA GLY A 76 17.88 15.75 12.30
C GLY A 76 16.63 15.89 11.42
N ALA A 77 15.86 16.94 11.68
CA ALA A 77 14.63 17.31 10.97
C ALA A 77 14.87 17.79 9.51
N SER A 78 15.92 17.31 8.84
CA SER A 78 16.52 17.96 7.66
C SER A 78 16.54 17.12 6.38
N ASP A 79 16.07 15.87 6.38
CA ASP A 79 15.87 15.12 5.13
C ASP A 79 14.39 15.12 4.72
N ALA A 80 14.05 15.92 3.69
CA ALA A 80 12.69 16.07 3.17
C ALA A 80 12.05 14.72 2.82
N ARG A 81 12.86 13.72 2.45
CA ARG A 81 12.42 12.35 2.17
C ARG A 81 11.75 11.69 3.37
N THR A 82 12.37 11.76 4.54
CA THR A 82 11.85 11.14 5.77
C THR A 82 10.53 11.80 6.16
N LEU A 83 10.44 13.14 6.06
CA LEU A 83 9.20 13.88 6.32
C LEU A 83 8.08 13.47 5.35
N ILE A 84 8.36 13.44 4.04
CA ILE A 84 7.37 13.02 3.03
C ILE A 84 6.91 11.59 3.29
N HIS A 85 7.83 10.67 3.57
CA HIS A 85 7.50 9.26 3.80
C HIS A 85 6.69 9.05 5.09
N SER A 86 7.01 9.78 6.16
CA SER A 86 6.24 9.78 7.40
C SER A 86 4.84 10.33 7.20
N VAL A 87 4.68 11.47 6.51
CA VAL A 87 3.37 12.06 6.21
C VAL A 87 2.53 11.13 5.34
N LEU A 88 3.10 10.58 4.27
CA LEU A 88 2.41 9.61 3.41
C LEU A 88 2.04 8.34 4.18
N GLY A 89 2.90 7.85 5.07
CA GLY A 89 2.61 6.73 5.95
C GLY A 89 1.41 7.01 6.87
N CYS A 90 1.38 8.18 7.51
CA CYS A 90 0.25 8.61 8.32
C CYS A 90 -1.06 8.70 7.51
N LEU A 91 -1.00 9.29 6.31
CA LEU A 91 -2.16 9.39 5.42
C LEU A 91 -2.64 8.02 4.95
N PHE A 92 -1.74 7.08 4.67
CA PHE A 92 -2.07 5.70 4.29
C PHE A 92 -2.88 5.00 5.38
N TYR A 93 -2.37 4.99 6.62
CA TYR A 93 -3.06 4.35 7.75
C TYR A 93 -4.35 5.08 8.13
N GLY A 94 -4.38 6.42 8.01
CA GLY A 94 -5.59 7.22 8.19
C GLY A 94 -6.69 6.88 7.18
N ALA A 95 -6.33 6.77 5.89
CA ALA A 95 -7.25 6.38 4.83
C ALA A 95 -7.75 4.93 4.99
N LEU A 96 -6.88 4.01 5.41
CA LEU A 96 -7.26 2.64 5.75
C LEU A 96 -8.23 2.59 6.94
N ALA A 97 -7.95 3.33 8.00
CA ALA A 97 -8.84 3.43 9.16
C ALA A 97 -10.21 3.97 8.72
N ALA A 98 -10.24 5.08 7.96
CA ALA A 98 -11.47 5.63 7.40
C ALA A 98 -12.25 4.61 6.54
N LYS A 99 -11.56 3.85 5.69
CA LYS A 99 -12.17 2.76 4.90
C LYS A 99 -12.85 1.73 5.81
N ILE A 100 -12.16 1.30 6.86
CA ILE A 100 -12.69 0.33 7.82
C ILE A 100 -13.92 0.88 8.56
N PHE A 101 -13.89 2.16 8.96
CA PHE A 101 -15.05 2.83 9.56
C PHE A 101 -16.25 2.85 8.62
N VAL A 102 -16.06 3.20 7.34
CA VAL A 102 -17.14 3.22 6.35
C VAL A 102 -17.73 1.82 6.12
N ILE A 103 -16.90 0.77 6.06
CA ILE A 103 -17.38 -0.62 5.91
C ILE A 103 -18.23 -1.04 7.12
N ARG A 104 -17.87 -0.61 8.33
CA ARG A 104 -18.60 -0.93 9.57
C ARG A 104 -19.89 -0.14 9.74
N LYS A 105 -20.00 1.04 9.12
CA LYS A 105 -21.20 1.87 9.17
C LYS A 105 -22.28 1.29 8.24
N LYS A 106 -23.43 0.93 8.79
CA LYS A 106 -24.57 0.37 8.03
C LYS A 106 -25.20 1.33 6.99
N SER A 107 -24.94 2.64 7.08
CA SER A 107 -25.56 3.68 6.25
C SER A 107 -24.55 4.74 5.76
N GLY A 108 -23.57 4.31 4.95
CA GLY A 108 -22.60 5.18 4.30
C GLY A 108 -22.96 5.51 2.84
N PRO A 109 -22.49 6.64 2.29
CA PRO A 109 -22.67 6.92 0.87
C PRO A 109 -21.89 5.92 0.01
N ALA A 110 -22.52 5.41 -1.06
CA ALA A 110 -21.96 4.36 -1.91
C ALA A 110 -20.62 4.75 -2.59
N TRP A 111 -20.35 6.04 -2.76
CA TRP A 111 -19.10 6.55 -3.34
C TRP A 111 -17.92 6.53 -2.37
N ALA A 112 -18.14 6.48 -1.05
CA ALA A 112 -17.04 6.63 -0.09
C ALA A 112 -16.06 5.45 -0.12
N LEU A 113 -16.57 4.22 -0.30
CA LEU A 113 -15.73 3.03 -0.40
C LEU A 113 -14.76 3.04 -1.58
N PRO A 114 -15.18 3.33 -2.83
CA PRO A 114 -14.25 3.39 -3.96
C PRO A 114 -13.28 4.56 -3.83
N VAL A 115 -13.69 5.71 -3.31
CA VAL A 115 -12.78 6.85 -3.08
C VAL A 115 -11.72 6.49 -2.05
N LEU A 116 -12.11 6.00 -0.86
CA LEU A 116 -11.15 5.62 0.18
C LEU A 116 -10.25 4.46 -0.26
N GLY A 117 -10.80 3.47 -0.97
CA GLY A 117 -10.03 2.38 -1.56
C GLY A 117 -9.00 2.86 -2.58
N GLY A 118 -9.41 3.77 -3.48
CA GLY A 118 -8.51 4.43 -4.43
C GLY A 118 -7.42 5.25 -3.74
N THR A 119 -7.78 6.05 -2.74
CA THR A 119 -6.81 6.83 -1.95
C THR A 119 -5.76 5.95 -1.28
N VAL A 120 -6.17 4.85 -0.64
CA VAL A 120 -5.23 3.89 -0.03
C VAL A 120 -4.26 3.33 -1.07
N PHE A 121 -4.78 2.92 -2.23
CA PHE A 121 -3.96 2.41 -3.34
C PHE A 121 -2.97 3.48 -3.83
N THR A 122 -3.45 4.67 -4.13
CA THR A 122 -2.63 5.78 -4.64
C THR A 122 -1.51 6.15 -3.68
N ILE A 123 -1.79 6.24 -2.38
CA ILE A 123 -0.77 6.56 -1.38
C ILE A 123 0.27 5.44 -1.29
N LEU A 124 -0.14 4.16 -1.31
CA LEU A 124 0.79 3.03 -1.29
C LEU A 124 1.73 3.04 -2.49
N ILE A 125 1.20 3.30 -3.69
CA ILE A 125 2.00 3.46 -4.90
C ILE A 125 2.93 4.67 -4.77
N GLY A 126 2.45 5.80 -4.24
CA GLY A 126 3.29 6.97 -3.96
C GLY A 126 4.45 6.65 -3.02
N LEU A 127 4.20 5.95 -1.91
CA LEU A 127 5.22 5.49 -0.97
C LEU A 127 6.25 4.57 -1.64
N PHE A 128 5.80 3.65 -2.48
CA PHE A 128 6.66 2.73 -3.22
C PHE A 128 7.52 3.47 -4.24
N LEU A 129 6.93 4.32 -5.08
CA LEU A 129 7.63 5.08 -6.12
C LEU A 129 8.60 6.10 -5.54
N THR A 130 8.21 6.84 -4.49
CA THR A 130 9.16 7.76 -3.81
C THR A 130 10.36 7.02 -3.22
N SER A 131 10.17 5.79 -2.74
CA SER A 131 11.28 4.95 -2.29
C SER A 131 12.16 4.46 -3.44
N ALA A 132 11.55 4.03 -4.54
CA ALA A 132 12.26 3.52 -5.73
C ALA A 132 13.03 4.64 -6.45
N VAL A 133 12.40 5.78 -6.73
CA VAL A 133 13.04 6.94 -7.38
C VAL A 133 14.25 7.40 -6.58
N TRP A 134 14.14 7.44 -5.25
CA TRP A 134 15.26 7.82 -4.40
C TRP A 134 16.40 6.80 -4.47
N PHE A 135 16.09 5.50 -4.47
CA PHE A 135 17.10 4.45 -4.64
C PHE A 135 17.88 4.63 -5.95
N TRP A 136 17.20 4.89 -7.07
CA TRP A 136 17.85 5.15 -8.36
C TRP A 136 18.67 6.45 -8.38
N SER A 137 18.20 7.49 -7.68
CA SER A 137 18.90 8.78 -7.62
C SER A 137 20.18 8.72 -6.80
N ASP A 138 20.22 7.90 -5.75
CA ASP A 138 21.36 7.78 -4.82
C ASP A 138 22.35 6.68 -5.23
N SER A 139 21.87 5.59 -5.84
CA SER A 139 22.71 4.44 -6.22
C SER A 139 23.40 4.59 -7.59
N GLY A 140 23.08 5.65 -8.35
CA GLY A 140 23.48 5.81 -9.74
C GLY A 140 22.82 4.81 -10.70
N PHE A 141 22.89 5.09 -12.01
CA PHE A 141 22.58 4.05 -13.02
C PHE A 141 23.70 3.01 -13.00
N PRO A 142 23.40 1.69 -13.03
CA PRO A 142 24.44 0.68 -13.15
C PRO A 142 25.20 0.92 -14.47
N SER A 143 26.45 1.37 -14.36
CA SER A 143 27.39 1.34 -15.48
C SER A 143 27.84 -0.10 -15.66
N PHE A 144 27.36 -0.74 -16.73
CA PHE A 144 27.93 -1.99 -17.23
C PHE A 144 29.25 -1.72 -17.95
#